data_AF-A0A9D6MVT8-F1
#
_entry.id   AF-A0A9D6MVT8-F1
#
_cell.length_a   1.000
_cell.length_b   1.000
_cell.length_c   1.000
_cell.angle_alpha   90.00
_cell.angle_beta   90.00
_cell.angle_gamma   90.00
#
_symmetry.space_group_name_H-M   'P 1'
#
loop_
_entity.id
_entity.type
_entity.pdbx_description
1 polymer ?
#
loop_
_entity_poly.entity_id
_entity_poly.type
_entity_poly.pdbx_seq_one_letter_code
_entity_poly.pdbx_strand_id
1 'polypeptide(L)'
;GTLRFYWTLKGKHDDSRWVDPFDGLTFFALHMILAAQLFTGFALYAPGIELSSGSIGLWASTLHLLTNWTLWLFGGLTGVRFVHHLTLWIIVSGVLLHVYLQIWKTVKLGRADIMAIISGIKLMPSKRRR
;
A
#
# COMPACT_ATOMS: atom_id res chain seq x y z
N GLY A 1 5.95 -22.83 12.80
CA GLY A 1 4.52 -23.22 12.77
C GLY A 1 3.62 -22.04 13.10
N THR A 2 3.67 -20.99 12.29
CA THR A 2 3.03 -19.69 12.54
C THR A 2 1.52 -19.70 12.26
N LEU A 3 1.07 -20.58 11.37
CA LEU A 3 -0.34 -20.71 10.97
C LEU A 3 -1.25 -21.25 12.09
N ARG A 4 -0.74 -22.10 12.99
CA ARG A 4 -1.55 -22.66 14.09
C ARG A 4 -1.86 -21.63 15.19
N PHE A 5 -0.98 -20.65 15.41
CA PHE A 5 -1.12 -19.67 16.49
C PHE A 5 -2.32 -18.74 16.27
N TYR A 6 -2.56 -18.31 15.03
CA TYR A 6 -3.69 -17.43 14.69
C TYR A 6 -5.06 -18.11 14.82
N TRP A 7 -5.14 -19.43 14.69
CA TRP A 7 -6.39 -20.19 14.81
C TRP A 7 -6.81 -20.40 16.28
N THR A 8 -5.86 -20.57 17.20
CA THR A 8 -6.16 -21.03 18.56
C THR A 8 -6.30 -19.94 19.62
N LEU A 9 -6.04 -18.66 19.33
CA LEU A 9 -6.20 -17.52 20.27
C LEU A 9 -5.60 -17.75 21.68
N LYS A 10 -4.66 -18.69 21.80
CA LYS A 10 -4.00 -19.09 23.04
C LYS A 10 -2.50 -19.06 22.81
N GLY A 11 -1.88 -18.00 23.33
CA GLY A 11 -0.44 -17.90 23.48
C GLY A 11 0.01 -16.45 23.60
N LYS A 12 1.01 -16.20 24.47
CA LYS A 12 1.64 -14.89 24.63
C LYS A 12 2.28 -14.50 23.30
N HIS A 13 2.03 -13.27 22.85
CA HIS A 13 2.74 -12.66 21.73
C HIS A 13 4.22 -12.65 22.08
N ASP A 14 5.00 -13.51 21.43
CA ASP A 14 6.46 -13.44 21.51
C ASP A 14 6.86 -12.08 20.92
N ASP A 15 7.55 -11.25 21.70
CA ASP A 15 8.16 -10.00 21.22
C ASP A 15 9.32 -10.39 20.29
N SER A 16 8.97 -10.95 19.13
CA SER A 16 9.94 -11.39 18.16
C SER A 16 10.62 -10.15 17.59
N ARG A 17 11.95 -10.13 17.66
CA ARG A 17 12.84 -9.09 17.10
C ARG A 17 12.73 -8.98 15.56
N TRP A 18 11.96 -9.87 14.95
CA TRP A 18 11.77 -10.05 13.52
C TRP A 18 10.39 -9.50 13.13
N VAL A 19 10.33 -8.84 11.98
CA VAL A 19 9.12 -8.23 11.41
C VAL A 19 7.94 -9.19 11.51
N ASP A 20 6.84 -8.74 12.10
CA ASP A 20 5.62 -9.54 12.20
C ASP A 20 5.18 -9.98 10.79
N PRO A 21 4.97 -11.28 10.53
CA PRO A 21 4.61 -11.77 9.19
C PRO A 21 3.36 -11.09 8.61
N PHE A 22 2.44 -10.67 9.47
CA PHE A 22 1.24 -9.94 9.11
C PHE A 22 1.53 -8.52 8.59
N ASP A 23 2.46 -7.80 9.24
CA ASP A 23 2.88 -6.48 8.80
C ASP A 23 3.60 -6.57 7.45
N GLY A 24 4.48 -7.56 7.28
CA GLY A 24 5.16 -7.82 6.01
C GLY A 24 4.19 -8.08 4.85
N LEU A 25 3.15 -8.90 5.08
CA LEU A 25 2.12 -9.19 4.09
C LEU A 25 1.30 -7.94 3.73
N THR A 26 0.97 -7.11 4.72
CA THR A 26 0.19 -5.88 4.52
C THR A 26 0.97 -4.87 3.68
N PHE A 27 2.27 -4.69 3.94
CA PHE A 27 3.13 -3.84 3.10
C PHE A 27 3.27 -4.40 1.69
N PHE A 28 3.47 -5.70 1.53
CA PHE A 28 3.54 -6.31 0.20
C PHE A 28 2.23 -6.11 -0.59
N ALA A 29 1.08 -6.35 0.04
CA ALA A 29 -0.23 -6.13 -0.56
C ALA A 29 -0.45 -4.66 -0.95
N LEU A 30 -0.03 -3.71 -0.12
CA LEU A 30 -0.10 -2.28 -0.44
C LEU A 30 0.72 -1.96 -1.70
N HIS A 31 1.94 -2.48 -1.82
CA HIS A 31 2.78 -2.25 -3.01
C HIS A 31 2.16 -2.85 -4.28
N MET A 32 1.50 -4.01 -4.18
CA MET A 32 0.76 -4.60 -5.31
C MET A 32 -0.43 -3.72 -5.72
N ILE A 33 -1.18 -3.18 -4.77
CA ILE A 33 -2.31 -2.27 -5.06
C ILE A 33 -1.81 -0.95 -5.67
N LEU A 34 -0.71 -0.40 -5.17
CA LEU A 34 -0.08 0.80 -5.76
C LEU A 34 0.43 0.55 -7.18
N ALA A 35 1.03 -0.61 -7.44
CA ALA A 35 1.42 -1.01 -8.79
C ALA A 35 0.20 -1.11 -9.72
N ALA A 36 -0.90 -1.71 -9.25
CA ALA A 36 -2.15 -1.75 -10.01
C ALA A 36 -2.71 -0.34 -10.28
N GLN A 37 -2.65 0.58 -9.30
CA GLN A 37 -3.05 1.97 -9.48
C GLN A 37 -2.21 2.68 -10.55
N LEU A 38 -0.89 2.44 -10.55
CA LEU A 38 0.05 3.00 -11.51
C LEU A 38 -0.27 2.52 -12.94
N PHE A 39 -0.40 1.21 -13.15
CA PHE A 39 -0.67 0.66 -14.48
C PHE A 39 -2.04 1.05 -15.03
N THR A 40 -3.08 1.01 -14.19
CA THR A 40 -4.43 1.44 -14.61
C THR A 40 -4.49 2.95 -14.88
N GLY A 41 -3.75 3.77 -14.12
CA GLY A 41 -3.64 5.21 -14.37
C GLY A 41 -2.97 5.52 -15.70
N PHE A 42 -1.85 4.84 -16.00
CA PHE A 42 -1.18 4.98 -17.29
C PHE A 42 -2.04 4.48 -18.47
N ALA A 43 -2.79 3.40 -18.29
CA ALA A 43 -3.73 2.90 -19.29
C ALA A 43 -4.81 3.92 -19.65
N LEU A 44 -5.31 4.67 -18.66
CA LEU A 44 -6.29 5.74 -18.86
C LEU A 44 -5.68 7.02 -19.43
N TYR A 45 -4.39 7.24 -19.19
CA TYR A 45 -3.66 8.42 -19.67
C TYR A 45 -3.22 8.29 -21.14
N ALA A 46 -2.81 7.10 -21.57
CA ALA A 46 -2.23 6.88 -22.90
C ALA A 46 -3.08 7.41 -24.08
N PRO A 47 -4.40 7.14 -24.16
CA PRO A 47 -5.25 7.68 -25.24
C PRO A 47 -5.34 9.21 -25.27
N GLY A 48 -5.14 9.88 -24.13
CA GLY A 48 -5.16 11.35 -24.03
C GLY A 48 -3.92 12.01 -24.64
N ILE A 49 -2.77 11.32 -24.62
CA ILE A 49 -1.52 11.81 -25.22
C ILE A 49 -1.57 11.71 -26.74
N GLU A 50 -2.17 10.63 -27.28
CA GLU A 50 -2.30 10.42 -28.72
C GLU A 50 -3.14 11.52 -29.39
N LEU A 51 -4.14 12.06 -28.70
CA LEU A 51 -4.98 13.16 -29.20
C LEU A 51 -4.24 14.50 -29.25
N SER A 52 -3.25 14.70 -28.37
CA SER A 52 -2.40 15.90 -28.30
C SER A 52 -1.26 15.83 -29.31
N SER A 53 -1.65 15.89 -30.58
CA SER A 53 -0.86 15.87 -31.82
C SER A 53 0.46 16.69 -31.76
N GLY A 54 1.56 16.09 -31.31
CA GLY A 54 2.89 16.68 -31.42
C GLY A 54 4.01 15.81 -30.84
N SER A 55 4.79 15.16 -31.70
CA SER A 55 6.14 14.60 -31.42
C SER A 55 6.34 13.63 -30.23
N ILE A 56 5.28 13.09 -29.61
CA ILE A 56 5.37 12.20 -28.42
C ILE A 56 4.99 10.74 -28.77
N GLY A 57 5.04 10.34 -30.03
CA GLY A 57 4.62 9.00 -30.49
C GLY A 57 5.36 7.81 -29.85
N LEU A 58 6.64 8.00 -29.46
CA LEU A 58 7.42 6.96 -28.77
C LEU A 58 6.96 6.72 -27.33
N TRP A 59 6.48 7.75 -26.64
CA TRP A 59 5.96 7.62 -25.27
C TRP A 59 4.55 7.00 -25.25
N ALA A 60 3.70 7.36 -26.22
CA ALA A 60 2.38 6.74 -26.35
C ALA A 60 2.51 5.24 -26.62
N SER A 61 3.34 4.85 -27.60
CA SER A 61 3.54 3.43 -27.96
C SER A 61 4.13 2.59 -26.82
N THR A 62 5.09 3.11 -26.05
CA THR A 62 5.64 2.43 -24.88
C THR A 62 4.61 2.27 -23.75
N LEU A 63 3.79 3.29 -23.51
CA LEU A 63 2.69 3.20 -22.54
C LEU A 63 1.65 2.16 -22.95
N HIS A 64 1.26 2.12 -24.22
CA HIS A 64 0.35 1.11 -24.74
C HIS A 64 0.92 -0.31 -24.58
N LEU A 65 2.21 -0.52 -24.90
CA LEU A 65 2.85 -1.83 -24.68
C LEU A 65 2.79 -2.27 -23.22
N LEU A 66 3.06 -1.35 -22.29
CA LEU A 66 3.10 -1.63 -20.85
C LEU A 66 1.72 -1.74 -20.20
N THR A 67 0.66 -1.27 -20.84
CA THR A 67 -0.67 -1.15 -20.19
C THR A 67 -1.81 -1.84 -20.95
N ASN A 68 -1.63 -2.25 -22.21
CA ASN A 68 -2.71 -2.89 -22.98
C ASN A 68 -3.22 -4.20 -22.36
N TRP A 69 -2.38 -4.92 -21.61
CA TRP A 69 -2.81 -6.10 -20.84
C TRP A 69 -3.88 -5.77 -19.79
N THR A 70 -3.90 -4.53 -19.26
CA THR A 70 -4.93 -4.08 -18.31
C THR A 70 -6.30 -3.94 -18.99
N LEU A 71 -6.34 -3.51 -20.25
CA LEU A 71 -7.58 -3.40 -21.03
C LEU A 71 -8.19 -4.78 -21.29
N TRP A 72 -7.35 -5.77 -21.61
CA TRP A 72 -7.80 -7.16 -21.79
C TRP A 72 -8.30 -7.76 -20.48
N LEU A 73 -7.59 -7.53 -19.37
CA LEU A 73 -7.94 -8.06 -18.05
C LEU A 73 -9.26 -7.50 -17.51
N PHE A 74 -9.53 -6.21 -17.74
CA PHE A 74 -10.68 -5.51 -17.15
C PHE A 74 -11.83 -5.24 -18.13
N GLY A 75 -11.77 -5.75 -19.37
CA GLY A 75 -12.85 -5.62 -20.34
C GLY A 75 -12.98 -4.22 -20.96
N GLY A 76 -11.86 -3.52 -21.15
CA GLY A 76 -11.77 -2.23 -21.81
C GLY A 76 -11.66 -1.02 -20.87
N LEU A 77 -11.69 0.19 -21.45
CA LEU A 77 -11.36 1.43 -20.76
C LEU A 77 -12.30 1.76 -19.59
N THR A 78 -13.59 1.41 -19.72
CA THR A 78 -14.59 1.60 -18.67
C THR A 78 -14.30 0.70 -17.46
N GLY A 79 -13.92 -0.55 -17.69
CA GLY A 79 -13.57 -1.48 -16.62
C GLY A 79 -12.27 -1.09 -15.92
N VAL A 80 -11.25 -0.68 -16.68
CA VAL A 80 -10.01 -0.12 -16.12
C VAL A 80 -10.31 1.10 -15.25
N ARG A 81 -11.20 2.01 -15.69
CA ARG A 81 -11.61 3.18 -14.91
C ARG A 81 -12.29 2.78 -13.61
N PHE A 82 -13.19 1.80 -13.64
CA PHE A 82 -13.84 1.31 -12.43
C PHE A 82 -12.82 0.76 -11.44
N VAL A 83 -11.91 -0.11 -11.90
CA VAL A 83 -10.86 -0.69 -11.05
C VAL A 83 -9.95 0.40 -10.49
N HIS A 84 -9.55 1.38 -11.30
CA HIS A 84 -8.72 2.50 -10.85
C HIS A 84 -9.34 3.30 -9.70
N HIS A 85 -10.66 3.53 -9.75
CA HIS A 85 -11.36 4.21 -8.65
C HIS A 85 -11.53 3.29 -7.45
N LEU A 86 -11.80 2.00 -7.67
CA LEU A 86 -11.93 1.02 -6.59
C LEU A 86 -10.62 0.89 -5.80
N THR A 87 -9.49 0.75 -6.48
CA THR A 87 -8.16 0.67 -5.84
C THR A 87 -7.79 1.98 -5.16
N LEU A 88 -8.16 3.13 -5.73
CA LEU A 88 -8.01 4.43 -5.08
C LEU A 88 -8.77 4.50 -3.75
N TRP A 89 -10.04 4.07 -3.72
CA TRP A 89 -10.83 4.06 -2.48
C TRP A 89 -10.23 3.12 -1.43
N ILE A 90 -9.74 1.94 -1.82
CA ILE A 90 -9.03 1.02 -0.93
C ILE A 90 -7.79 1.68 -0.33
N ILE A 91 -6.97 2.37 -1.14
CA ILE A 91 -5.78 3.08 -0.67
C ILE A 91 -6.18 4.19 0.30
N VAL A 92 -7.17 5.03 -0.04
CA VAL A 92 -7.62 6.14 0.82
C VAL A 92 -8.10 5.61 2.18
N SER A 93 -8.94 4.58 2.20
CA SER A 93 -9.36 3.94 3.45
C SER A 93 -8.19 3.35 4.24
N GLY A 94 -7.23 2.72 3.55
CA GLY A 94 -6.00 2.18 4.15
C GLY A 94 -5.13 3.26 4.79
N VAL A 95 -4.95 4.41 4.13
CA VAL A 95 -4.20 5.55 4.65
C VAL A 95 -4.88 6.15 5.89
N LEU A 96 -6.20 6.33 5.87
CA LEU A 96 -6.96 6.82 7.03
C LEU A 96 -6.78 5.90 8.24
N LEU A 97 -6.92 4.58 8.04
CA LEU A 97 -6.68 3.58 9.08
C LEU A 97 -5.23 3.59 9.56
N HIS A 98 -4.25 3.69 8.66
CA HIS A 98 -2.83 3.72 8.99
C HIS A 98 -2.50 4.92 9.88
N VAL A 99 -2.91 6.14 9.50
CA VAL A 99 -2.67 7.35 10.27
C VAL A 99 -3.34 7.27 11.64
N TYR A 100 -4.60 6.80 11.69
CA TYR A 100 -5.32 6.60 12.95
C TYR A 100 -4.56 5.65 13.89
N LEU A 101 -4.12 4.49 13.40
CA LEU A 101 -3.39 3.51 14.20
C LEU A 101 -2.04 4.03 14.69
N GLN A 102 -1.31 4.80 13.88
CA GLN A 102 -0.05 5.41 14.30
C GLN A 102 -0.25 6.41 15.43
N ILE A 103 -1.27 7.27 15.32
CA ILE A 103 -1.62 8.23 16.37
C ILE A 103 -2.08 7.51 17.63
N TRP A 104 -2.99 6.54 17.50
CA TRP A 104 -3.50 5.77 18.63
C TRP A 104 -2.39 5.02 19.37
N LYS A 105 -1.47 4.36 18.64
CA LYS A 105 -0.31 3.69 19.24
C LYS A 105 0.57 4.67 20.00
N THR A 106 0.80 5.85 19.45
CA THR A 106 1.60 6.90 20.09
C THR A 106 0.94 7.39 21.40
N VAL A 107 -0.38 7.64 21.38
CA VAL A 107 -1.13 8.14 22.55
C VAL A 107 -1.29 7.08 23.63
N LYS A 108 -1.63 5.83 23.27
CA LYS A 108 -1.97 4.77 24.25
C LYS A 108 -0.77 3.98 24.75
N LEU A 109 0.20 3.65 23.89
CA LEU A 109 1.36 2.85 24.27
C LEU A 109 2.54 3.70 24.73
N GLY A 110 2.49 5.03 24.55
CA GLY A 110 3.61 5.93 24.85
C GLY A 110 4.88 5.61 24.05
N ARG A 111 4.76 4.75 23.03
CA ARG A 111 5.83 4.41 22.10
C ARG A 111 5.92 5.56 21.12
N ALA A 112 7.05 6.25 21.14
CA ALA A 112 7.32 7.42 20.35
C ALA A 112 7.57 7.05 18.87
N ASP A 113 6.70 6.25 18.26
CA ASP A 113 6.90 5.70 16.90
C ASP A 113 6.80 6.82 15.85
N ILE A 114 5.87 7.76 16.00
CA ILE A 114 5.80 8.98 15.16
C ILE A 114 7.03 9.87 15.39
N MET A 115 7.44 10.04 16.65
CA MET A 115 8.62 10.80 17.01
C MET A 115 9.90 10.16 16.44
N ALA A 116 9.97 8.84 16.32
CA ALA A 116 11.10 8.16 15.68
C ALA A 116 11.19 8.47 14.17
N ILE A 117 10.05 8.63 13.48
CA ILE A 117 10.02 9.03 12.07
C ILE A 117 10.48 10.49 11.89
N ILE A 118 10.06 11.39 12.78
CA ILE A 118 10.37 12.83 12.69
C ILE A 118 11.78 13.15 13.23
N SER A 119 12.18 12.57 14.35
CA SER A 119 13.42 12.89 15.06
C SER A 119 14.56 11.89 14.81
N GLY A 120 14.28 10.73 14.21
CA GLY A 120 15.25 9.64 14.02
C GLY A 120 15.61 8.89 15.30
N ILE A 121 15.11 9.29 16.48
CA ILE A 121 15.44 8.68 17.76
C ILE A 121 14.24 7.90 18.29
N LYS A 122 14.40 6.59 18.45
CA LYS A 122 13.39 5.74 19.09
C LYS A 122 13.62 5.72 20.59
N LEU A 123 12.77 6.43 21.34
CA LEU A 123 12.76 6.34 22.80
C LEU A 123 12.26 4.95 23.22
N MET A 124 13.17 4.06 23.61
CA MET A 124 12.81 2.81 24.26
C MET A 124 12.35 3.10 25.69
N PRO A 125 11.16 2.63 26.12
CA PRO A 125 10.76 2.74 27.52
C PRO A 125 11.80 2.03 28.38
N SER A 126 12.35 2.72 29.39
CA SER A 126 13.17 2.04 30.39
C SER A 126 12.26 1.07 31.15
N LYS A 127 12.65 -0.21 31.22
CA LYS A 127 11.94 -1.21 32.01
C LYS A 127 11.79 -0.66 33.43
N ARG A 128 10.57 -0.32 33.84
CA ARG A 128 10.27 -0.09 35.26
C ARG A 128 10.37 -1.45 35.95
N ARG A 129 11.54 -1.74 36.53
CA ARG A 129 11.72 -2.85 37.49
C ARG A 129 10.66 -2.66 38.58
N ARG A 130 9.70 -3.58 38.63
CA ARG A 130 9.00 -3.93 39.87
C ARG A 130 9.63 -5.22 40.35
#